data_AF-A0A6B3HMN4-F1
#
_entry.id   AF-A0A6B3HMN4-F1
#
_cell.length_a   1.000
_cell.length_b   1.000
_cell.length_c   1.000
_cell.angle_alpha   90.00
_cell.angle_beta   90.00
_cell.angle_gamma   90.00
#
_symmetry.space_group_name_H-M   'P 1'
#
loop_
_entity.id
_entity.type
_entity.pdbx_description
1 polymer ?
#
loop_
_entity_poly.entity_id
_entity_poly.type
_entity_poly.pdbx_seq_one_letter_code
_entity_poly.pdbx_strand_id
1 'polypeptide(L)'
;MATLCRPAIAVPEHVITMQQTLDLARETHAGHPQRDLVLRLIQNTGVQTRHLVQPIEETLKHPGFELRNRVYEAEAKTRVPEVVRQALANAGTDPADIDLIVYVSCTGFMMPSLTAWIINTMGFRPETRQLPIAQLGCAAGGAAINRAHDFCLAYPDSNVLIVSCEFCSL
;
A
#
# COMPACT_ATOMS: atom_id res chain seq x y z
N MET A 1 16.17 -22.87 0.97
CA MET A 1 14.71 -22.84 0.76
C MET A 1 14.24 -21.45 1.15
N ALA A 2 13.47 -20.76 0.30
CA ALA A 2 13.00 -19.42 0.61
C ALA A 2 12.10 -19.44 1.86
N THR A 3 12.33 -18.53 2.79
CA THR A 3 11.56 -18.40 4.03
C THR A 3 10.87 -17.05 4.04
N LEU A 4 9.56 -17.03 4.30
CA LEU A 4 8.83 -15.78 4.46
C LEU A 4 8.86 -15.34 5.92
N CYS A 5 9.52 -14.22 6.20
CA CYS A 5 9.63 -13.65 7.54
C CYS A 5 8.32 -12.96 7.97
N ARG A 6 8.18 -12.72 9.28
CA ARG A 6 7.01 -12.03 9.84
C ARG A 6 6.90 -10.62 9.23
N PRO A 7 5.75 -10.27 8.59
CA PRO A 7 5.58 -8.94 8.02
C PRO A 7 5.41 -7.88 9.11
N ALA A 8 5.70 -6.62 8.74
CA ALA A 8 5.26 -5.45 9.47
C ALA A 8 4.05 -4.84 8.75
N ILE A 9 3.13 -4.26 9.52
CA ILE A 9 1.88 -3.68 9.02
C ILE A 9 1.68 -2.32 9.68
N ALA A 10 1.35 -1.32 8.89
CA ALA A 10 0.84 -0.04 9.37
C ALA A 10 -0.41 0.32 8.58
N VAL A 11 -1.35 0.98 9.26
CA VAL A 11 -2.57 1.53 8.67
C VAL A 11 -2.68 3.01 9.03
N PRO A 12 -3.32 3.84 8.19
CA PRO A 12 -3.56 5.23 8.51
C PRO A 12 -4.44 5.46 9.74
N GLU A 13 -4.36 6.65 10.32
CA GLU A 13 -4.97 7.02 11.61
C GLU A 13 -6.45 7.38 11.52
N HIS A 14 -6.93 7.91 10.40
CA HIS A 14 -8.33 8.31 10.27
C HIS A 14 -9.20 7.07 10.09
N VAL A 15 -10.25 6.95 10.89
CA VAL A 15 -11.16 5.80 10.85
C VAL A 15 -12.56 6.27 10.48
N ILE A 16 -13.16 5.59 9.50
CA ILE A 16 -14.59 5.69 9.21
C ILE A 16 -15.28 4.38 9.54
N THR A 17 -16.38 4.46 10.28
CA THR A 17 -17.21 3.31 10.65
C THR A 17 -18.21 2.97 9.53
N MET A 18 -18.74 1.74 9.56
CA MET A 18 -19.87 1.34 8.71
C MET A 18 -21.04 2.33 8.80
N GLN A 19 -21.40 2.73 10.03
CA GLN A 19 -22.53 3.63 10.24
C GLN A 19 -22.27 5.01 9.61
N GLN A 20 -21.10 5.61 9.86
CA GLN A 20 -20.70 6.87 9.24
C GLN A 20 -20.67 6.76 7.70
N THR A 21 -20.21 5.63 7.16
CA THR A 21 -20.21 5.38 5.70
C THR A 21 -21.63 5.36 5.15
N LEU A 22 -22.56 4.70 5.84
CA LEU A 22 -23.97 4.64 5.43
C LEU A 22 -24.66 6.00 5.53
N ASP A 23 -24.42 6.76 6.59
CA ASP A 23 -24.99 8.09 6.78
C ASP A 23 -24.50 9.05 5.70
N LEU A 24 -23.20 9.04 5.44
CA LEU A 24 -22.60 9.82 4.37
C LEU A 24 -23.19 9.45 2.99
N ALA A 25 -23.35 8.16 2.71
CA ALA A 25 -23.94 7.71 1.45
C ALA A 25 -25.43 8.11 1.32
N ARG A 26 -26.18 8.13 2.42
CA ARG A 26 -27.58 8.60 2.46
C ARG A 26 -27.68 10.09 2.14
N GLU A 27 -26.82 10.90 2.75
CA GLU A 27 -26.81 12.36 2.60
C GLU A 27 -26.29 12.78 1.23
N THR A 28 -25.12 12.28 0.84
CA THR A 28 -24.43 12.67 -0.41
C THR A 28 -25.18 12.23 -1.66
N HIS A 29 -25.89 11.10 -1.59
CA HIS A 29 -26.60 10.51 -2.73
C HIS A 29 -28.12 10.42 -2.49
N ALA A 30 -28.69 11.37 -1.75
CA ALA A 30 -30.11 11.36 -1.36
C ALA A 30 -31.09 11.21 -2.54
N GLY A 31 -30.76 11.78 -3.70
CA GLY A 31 -31.59 11.73 -4.92
C GLY A 31 -31.29 10.57 -5.88
N HIS A 32 -30.35 9.66 -5.56
CA HIS A 32 -29.96 8.60 -6.48
C HIS A 32 -31.00 7.47 -6.52
N PRO A 33 -31.51 7.05 -7.69
CA PRO A 33 -32.59 6.07 -7.79
C PRO A 33 -32.24 4.68 -7.23
N GLN A 34 -30.95 4.35 -7.16
CA GLN A 34 -30.44 3.08 -6.61
C GLN A 34 -29.84 3.23 -5.21
N ARG A 35 -30.12 4.32 -4.49
CA ARG A 35 -29.52 4.59 -3.16
C ARG A 35 -29.69 3.41 -2.20
N ASP A 36 -30.89 2.87 -2.09
CA ASP A 36 -31.18 1.79 -1.13
C ASP A 36 -30.46 0.49 -1.51
N LEU A 37 -30.24 0.25 -2.81
CA LEU A 37 -29.39 -0.85 -3.28
C LEU A 37 -27.93 -0.64 -2.85
N VAL A 38 -27.37 0.56 -3.05
CA VAL A 38 -25.99 0.89 -2.66
C VAL A 38 -25.80 0.76 -1.15
N LEU A 39 -26.73 1.27 -0.34
CA LEU A 39 -26.69 1.13 1.12
C LEU A 39 -26.69 -0.33 1.55
N ARG A 40 -27.54 -1.16 0.92
CA ARG A 40 -27.57 -2.61 1.17
C ARG A 40 -26.25 -3.29 0.77
N LEU A 41 -25.65 -2.90 -0.35
CA LEU A 41 -24.34 -3.42 -0.77
C LEU A 41 -23.25 -3.07 0.23
N ILE A 42 -23.19 -1.81 0.68
CA ILE A 42 -22.23 -1.34 1.70
C ILE A 42 -22.42 -2.16 2.99
N GLN A 43 -23.66 -2.28 3.47
CA GLN A 43 -23.98 -3.01 4.69
C GLN A 43 -23.58 -4.50 4.62
N ASN A 44 -23.74 -5.12 3.46
CA ASN A 44 -23.39 -6.53 3.23
C ASN A 44 -21.89 -6.79 3.04
N THR A 45 -21.02 -5.76 3.03
CA THR A 45 -19.56 -5.97 2.97
C THR A 45 -18.99 -6.62 4.22
N GLY A 46 -19.68 -6.54 5.37
CA GLY A 46 -19.18 -6.99 6.67
C GLY A 46 -18.06 -6.12 7.27
N VAL A 47 -17.62 -5.07 6.58
CA VAL A 47 -16.51 -4.20 7.00
C VAL A 47 -16.98 -3.21 8.07
N GLN A 48 -16.53 -3.37 9.32
CA GLN A 48 -16.95 -2.51 10.43
C GLN A 48 -16.27 -1.14 10.41
N THR A 49 -14.99 -1.10 10.06
CA THR A 49 -14.17 0.12 10.01
C THR A 49 -13.24 0.09 8.82
N ARG A 50 -12.90 1.28 8.30
CA ARG A 50 -11.85 1.48 7.30
C ARG A 50 -10.89 2.57 7.76
N HIS A 51 -9.61 2.38 7.44
CA HIS A 51 -8.56 3.36 7.69
C HIS A 51 -8.36 4.23 6.45
N LEU A 52 -8.27 5.55 6.64
CA LEU A 52 -8.13 6.56 5.60
C LEU A 52 -6.87 7.38 5.86
N VAL A 53 -6.20 7.77 4.79
CA VAL A 53 -4.98 8.59 4.89
C VAL A 53 -5.27 10.07 5.19
N GLN A 54 -6.50 10.51 4.96
CA GLN A 54 -6.98 11.85 5.24
C GLN A 54 -8.36 11.79 5.91
N PRO A 55 -8.81 12.86 6.59
CA PRO A 55 -10.19 12.97 7.05
C PRO A 55 -11.19 12.69 5.92
N ILE A 56 -12.37 12.16 6.28
CA ILE A 56 -13.37 11.79 5.28
C ILE A 56 -13.85 13.01 4.48
N GLU A 57 -13.93 14.18 5.12
CA GLU A 57 -14.34 15.44 4.50
C GLU A 57 -13.36 15.89 3.41
N GLU A 58 -12.06 15.63 3.59
CA GLU A 58 -11.04 15.91 2.59
C GLU A 58 -11.08 14.88 1.46
N THR A 59 -11.23 13.60 1.82
CA THR A 59 -11.31 12.47 0.88
C THR A 59 -12.40 12.67 -0.17
N LEU A 60 -13.56 13.21 0.24
CA LEU A 60 -14.72 13.43 -0.63
C LEU A 60 -14.59 14.61 -1.60
N LYS A 61 -13.57 15.47 -1.46
CA LYS A 61 -13.38 16.61 -2.37
C LYS A 61 -12.97 16.19 -3.78
N HIS A 62 -12.46 14.97 -3.96
CA HIS A 62 -12.09 14.39 -5.25
C HIS A 62 -11.32 15.37 -6.19
N PRO A 63 -10.16 15.91 -5.76
CA PRO A 63 -9.49 17.03 -6.45
C PRO A 63 -8.80 16.67 -7.78
N GLY A 64 -9.05 15.48 -8.32
CA GLY A 64 -8.40 14.96 -9.51
C GLY A 64 -7.07 14.25 -9.22
N PHE A 65 -6.57 13.54 -10.23
CA PHE A 65 -5.43 12.62 -10.12
C PHE A 65 -4.16 13.28 -9.60
N GLU A 66 -3.82 14.47 -10.10
CA GLU A 66 -2.55 15.13 -9.78
C GLU A 66 -2.40 15.40 -8.27
N LEU A 67 -3.43 15.95 -7.63
CA LEU A 67 -3.37 16.24 -6.20
C LEU A 67 -3.39 14.95 -5.38
N ARG A 68 -4.22 13.97 -5.76
CA ARG A 68 -4.27 12.66 -5.10
C ARG A 68 -2.92 11.95 -5.14
N ASN A 69 -2.23 11.98 -6.28
CA ASN A 69 -0.92 11.36 -6.44
C ASN A 69 0.17 12.09 -5.65
N ARG A 70 0.10 13.41 -5.53
CA ARG A 70 0.99 14.19 -4.65
C ARG A 70 0.82 13.80 -3.18
N VAL A 71 -0.42 13.61 -2.73
CA VAL A 71 -0.69 13.13 -1.36
C VAL A 71 -0.17 11.70 -1.20
N TYR A 72 -0.45 10.80 -2.15
CA TYR A 72 0.07 9.44 -2.12
C TYR A 72 1.60 9.41 -1.96
N GLU A 73 2.33 10.21 -2.74
CA GLU A 73 3.79 10.28 -2.68
C GLU A 73 4.28 10.74 -1.30
N ALA A 74 3.69 11.82 -0.75
CA ALA A 74 4.07 12.34 0.56
C ALA A 74 3.79 11.32 1.68
N GLU A 75 2.64 10.66 1.64
CA GLU A 75 2.21 9.69 2.64
C GLU A 75 3.02 8.38 2.55
N ALA A 76 3.33 7.92 1.34
CA ALA A 76 4.18 6.74 1.13
C ALA A 76 5.59 7.01 1.66
N LYS A 77 6.19 8.16 1.33
CA LYS A 77 7.50 8.56 1.85
C LYS A 77 7.54 8.73 3.37
N THR A 78 6.42 9.12 3.97
CA THR A 78 6.31 9.28 5.44
C THR A 78 6.16 7.93 6.14
N ARG A 79 5.35 7.02 5.61
CA ARG A 79 4.92 5.80 6.32
C ARG A 79 5.74 4.56 5.99
N VAL A 80 6.19 4.40 4.75
CA VAL A 80 6.94 3.22 4.30
C VAL A 80 8.24 3.01 5.09
N PRO A 81 9.02 4.05 5.43
CA PRO A 81 10.30 3.84 6.12
C PRO A 81 10.19 3.08 7.45
N GLU A 82 9.17 3.38 8.25
CA GLU A 82 8.95 2.71 9.54
C GLU A 82 8.60 1.24 9.36
N VAL A 83 7.66 0.95 8.45
CA VAL A 83 7.21 -0.41 8.16
C VAL A 83 8.36 -1.26 7.62
N VAL A 84 9.19 -0.70 6.74
CA VAL A 84 10.38 -1.38 6.20
C VAL A 84 11.37 -1.68 7.32
N ARG A 85 11.70 -0.69 8.18
CA ARG A 85 12.61 -0.91 9.31
C ARG A 85 12.10 -2.00 10.26
N GLN A 86 10.80 -2.02 10.56
CA GLN A 86 10.20 -3.07 11.38
C GLN A 86 10.21 -4.45 10.70
N ALA A 87 9.97 -4.51 9.38
CA ALA A 87 10.02 -5.76 8.62
C ALA A 87 11.44 -6.35 8.60
N LEU A 88 12.45 -5.50 8.40
CA LEU A 88 13.87 -5.88 8.46
C LEU A 88 14.26 -6.36 9.87
N ALA A 89 13.83 -5.65 10.91
CA ALA A 89 14.03 -6.07 12.30
C ALA A 89 13.36 -7.42 12.62
N ASN A 90 12.15 -7.67 12.11
CA ASN A 90 11.47 -8.95 12.25
C ASN A 90 12.21 -10.11 11.55
N ALA A 91 12.95 -9.81 10.49
CA ALA A 91 13.75 -10.78 9.74
C ALA A 91 15.18 -10.93 10.29
N GLY A 92 15.63 -10.04 11.18
CA GLY A 92 17.00 -10.03 11.67
C GLY A 92 18.03 -9.66 10.61
N THR A 93 17.64 -8.80 9.65
CA THR A 93 18.47 -8.36 8.51
C THR A 93 18.62 -6.85 8.50
N ASP A 94 19.69 -6.34 7.90
CA ASP A 94 19.91 -4.93 7.66
C ASP A 94 19.55 -4.52 6.21
N PRO A 95 19.35 -3.22 5.91
CA PRO A 95 19.12 -2.76 4.54
C PRO A 95 20.22 -3.20 3.56
N ALA A 96 21.45 -3.31 4.06
CA ALA A 96 22.61 -3.75 3.30
C ALA A 96 22.60 -5.25 2.97
N ASP A 97 21.65 -6.05 3.49
CA ASP A 97 21.50 -7.47 3.20
C ASP A 97 20.47 -7.75 2.10
N ILE A 98 19.74 -6.73 1.63
CA ILE A 98 18.65 -6.88 0.65
C ILE A 98 19.17 -6.73 -0.78
N ASP A 99 18.87 -7.70 -1.64
CA ASP A 99 19.34 -7.79 -3.02
C ASP A 99 18.31 -7.34 -4.07
N LEU A 100 17.03 -7.37 -3.70
CA LEU A 100 15.90 -6.98 -4.52
C LEU A 100 14.82 -6.34 -3.64
N ILE A 101 14.28 -5.22 -4.11
CA ILE A 101 13.06 -4.63 -3.56
C ILE A 101 11.93 -4.78 -4.59
N VAL A 102 10.88 -5.50 -4.20
CA VAL A 102 9.62 -5.56 -4.95
C VAL A 102 8.64 -4.59 -4.30
N TYR A 103 8.29 -3.52 -5.00
CA TYR A 103 7.31 -2.56 -4.52
C TYR A 103 6.02 -2.72 -5.31
N VAL A 104 4.90 -2.88 -4.62
CA VAL A 104 3.58 -3.00 -5.25
C VAL A 104 2.64 -1.92 -4.78
N SER A 105 2.04 -1.25 -5.76
CA SER A 105 0.92 -0.33 -5.54
C SER A 105 0.09 -0.19 -6.80
N CYS A 106 -1.21 -0.01 -6.66
CA CYS A 106 -2.12 0.36 -7.75
C CYS A 106 -2.85 1.68 -7.49
N THR A 107 -2.59 2.34 -6.36
CA THR A 107 -3.26 3.58 -5.93
C THR A 107 -2.43 4.84 -6.16
N GLY A 108 -1.15 4.72 -6.50
CA GLY A 108 -0.33 5.86 -6.89
C GLY A 108 0.91 5.48 -7.71
N PHE A 109 1.47 6.48 -8.37
CA PHE A 109 2.59 6.33 -9.31
C PHE A 109 3.67 7.38 -9.03
N MET A 110 4.93 6.98 -9.14
CA MET A 110 6.06 7.88 -8.97
C MET A 110 7.11 7.65 -10.06
N MET A 111 7.73 8.74 -10.50
CA MET A 111 8.89 8.72 -11.39
C MET A 111 9.93 9.73 -10.87
N PRO A 112 11.11 9.29 -10.37
CA PRO A 112 11.54 7.90 -10.16
C PRO A 112 10.63 7.10 -9.21
N SER A 113 10.64 5.77 -9.32
CA SER A 113 9.77 4.88 -8.51
C SER A 113 10.08 4.95 -7.01
N LEU A 114 9.13 4.50 -6.17
CA LEU A 114 9.39 4.42 -4.73
C LEU A 114 10.52 3.44 -4.39
N THR A 115 10.75 2.38 -5.19
CA THR A 115 11.95 1.53 -5.04
C THR A 115 13.24 2.35 -5.13
N ALA A 116 13.33 3.24 -6.11
CA ALA A 116 14.51 4.09 -6.28
C ALA A 116 14.66 5.03 -5.08
N TRP A 117 13.57 5.65 -4.64
CA TRP A 117 13.59 6.53 -3.48
C TRP A 117 14.01 5.79 -2.19
N ILE A 118 13.44 4.61 -1.91
CA ILE A 118 13.78 3.78 -0.74
C ILE A 118 15.27 3.42 -0.78
N ILE A 119 15.78 2.93 -1.91
CA ILE A 119 17.19 2.53 -2.03
C ILE A 119 18.13 3.68 -1.70
N ASN A 120 17.84 4.86 -2.25
CA ASN A 120 18.70 6.04 -2.09
C ASN A 120 18.61 6.71 -0.71
N THR A 121 17.58 6.42 0.09
CA THR A 121 17.31 7.15 1.34
C THR A 121 17.36 6.30 2.60
N MET A 122 17.37 4.97 2.47
CA MET A 122 17.22 4.04 3.60
C MET A 122 18.41 3.10 3.82
N GLY A 123 19.57 3.38 3.21
CA GLY A 123 20.81 2.64 3.48
C GLY A 123 20.93 1.29 2.76
N PHE A 124 20.07 1.03 1.76
CA PHE A 124 20.23 -0.10 0.86
C PHE A 124 21.45 0.10 -0.05
N ARG A 125 22.00 -0.99 -0.57
CA ARG A 125 23.15 -0.92 -1.47
C ARG A 125 22.75 -0.33 -2.83
N PRO A 126 23.57 0.52 -3.48
CA PRO A 126 23.22 1.14 -4.77
C PRO A 126 22.87 0.14 -5.89
N GLU A 127 23.42 -1.06 -5.83
CA GLU A 127 23.19 -2.17 -6.76
C GLU A 127 21.95 -3.02 -6.45
N THR A 128 21.20 -2.69 -5.39
CA THR A 128 19.94 -3.35 -5.04
C THR A 128 18.99 -3.31 -6.24
N ARG A 129 18.52 -4.48 -6.66
CA ARG A 129 17.64 -4.59 -7.83
C ARG A 129 16.27 -4.03 -7.50
N GLN A 130 15.61 -3.47 -8.50
CA GLN A 130 14.32 -2.80 -8.37
C GLN A 130 13.26 -3.54 -9.20
N LEU A 131 12.14 -3.89 -8.57
CA LEU A 131 10.97 -4.41 -9.26
C LEU A 131 9.71 -3.68 -8.80
N PRO A 132 9.44 -2.47 -9.34
CA PRO A 132 8.15 -1.83 -9.16
C PRO A 132 7.08 -2.56 -9.98
N ILE A 133 6.02 -3.02 -9.32
CA ILE A 133 4.86 -3.64 -9.95
C ILE A 133 3.66 -2.70 -9.74
N ALA A 134 3.22 -2.09 -10.84
CA ALA A 134 2.02 -1.27 -10.86
C ALA A 134 0.86 -2.03 -11.53
N GLN A 135 -0.37 -1.57 -11.27
CA GLN A 135 -1.58 -1.97 -12.02
C GLN A 135 -2.01 -3.45 -11.93
N LEU A 136 -1.42 -4.26 -11.04
CA LEU A 136 -1.91 -5.62 -10.76
C LEU A 136 -3.01 -5.69 -9.69
N GLY A 137 -3.36 -4.56 -9.08
CA GLY A 137 -4.45 -4.47 -8.12
C GLY A 137 -4.29 -5.40 -6.93
N CYS A 138 -5.41 -5.96 -6.46
CA CYS A 138 -5.46 -6.87 -5.31
C CYS A 138 -4.58 -8.12 -5.46
N ALA A 139 -4.22 -8.53 -6.69
CA ALA A 139 -3.37 -9.70 -6.93
C ALA A 139 -1.87 -9.41 -6.76
N ALA A 140 -1.48 -8.13 -6.63
CA ALA A 140 -0.07 -7.72 -6.68
C ALA A 140 0.76 -8.30 -5.52
N GLY A 141 0.18 -8.48 -4.33
CA GLY A 141 0.87 -9.10 -3.20
C GLY A 141 1.31 -10.54 -3.48
N GLY A 142 0.42 -11.35 -4.05
CA GLY A 142 0.75 -12.72 -4.47
C GLY A 142 1.76 -12.75 -5.63
N ALA A 143 1.61 -11.83 -6.59
CA ALA A 143 2.57 -11.69 -7.68
C ALA A 143 3.98 -11.32 -7.16
N ALA A 144 4.07 -10.43 -6.16
CA ALA A 144 5.33 -10.05 -5.53
C ALA A 144 6.00 -11.22 -4.82
N ILE A 145 5.23 -12.04 -4.08
CA ILE A 145 5.75 -13.25 -3.45
C ILE A 145 6.29 -14.23 -4.49
N ASN A 146 5.56 -14.45 -5.60
CA ASN A 146 6.04 -15.32 -6.68
C ASN A 146 7.35 -14.80 -7.28
N ARG A 147 7.45 -13.49 -7.56
CA ARG A 147 8.69 -12.89 -8.09
C ARG A 147 9.85 -12.94 -7.11
N ALA A 148 9.59 -12.75 -5.82
CA ALA A 148 10.60 -12.90 -4.77
C ALA A 148 11.07 -14.36 -4.66
N HIS A 149 10.15 -15.32 -4.72
CA HIS A 149 10.47 -16.74 -4.70
C HIS A 149 11.31 -17.15 -5.91
N ASP A 150 10.91 -16.78 -7.12
CA ASP A 150 11.68 -17.03 -8.35
C ASP A 150 13.10 -16.46 -8.25
N PHE A 151 13.23 -15.27 -7.65
CA PHE A 151 14.52 -14.62 -7.42
C PHE A 151 15.39 -15.39 -6.41
N CYS A 152 14.85 -15.77 -5.24
CA CYS A 152 15.59 -16.56 -4.25
C CYS A 152 15.93 -17.98 -4.75
N LEU A 153 15.17 -18.55 -5.70
CA LEU A 153 15.55 -19.81 -6.35
C LEU A 153 16.77 -19.62 -7.26
N ALA A 154 16.85 -18.51 -7.98
CA ALA A 154 17.98 -18.19 -8.85
C ALA A 154 19.22 -17.73 -8.05
N TYR A 155 19.02 -17.09 -6.89
CA TYR A 155 20.06 -16.58 -6.00
C TYR A 155 19.82 -17.09 -4.56
N PRO A 156 20.31 -18.30 -4.21
CA PRO A 156 19.97 -18.96 -2.95
C PRO A 156 20.37 -18.22 -1.67
N ASP A 157 21.38 -17.36 -1.75
CA ASP A 157 21.90 -16.58 -0.62
C ASP A 157 21.33 -15.14 -0.58
N SER A 158 20.37 -14.82 -1.43
CA SER A 158 19.82 -13.48 -1.55
C SER A 158 18.55 -13.24 -0.75
N ASN A 159 18.40 -12.02 -0.25
CA ASN A 159 17.21 -11.56 0.46
C ASN A 159 16.37 -10.59 -0.39
N VAL A 160 15.05 -10.71 -0.30
CA VAL A 160 14.09 -9.88 -1.03
C VAL A 160 13.18 -9.15 -0.05
N LEU A 161 13.09 -7.82 -0.19
CA LEU A 161 12.11 -7.00 0.53
C LEU A 161 10.88 -6.79 -0.35
N ILE A 162 9.70 -7.17 0.15
CA ILE A 162 8.42 -6.86 -0.49
C ILE A 162 7.75 -5.73 0.28
N VAL A 163 7.36 -4.68 -0.44
CA VAL A 163 6.61 -3.54 0.12
C VAL A 163 5.30 -3.42 -0.64
N SER A 164 4.18 -3.50 0.07
CA SER A 164 2.84 -3.20 -0.46
C SER A 164 2.32 -1.94 0.23
N CYS A 165 1.95 -0.94 -0.55
CA CYS A 165 1.46 0.33 -0.05
C CYS A 165 0.28 0.81 -0.89
N GLU A 166 -0.88 0.91 -0.24
CA GLU A 166 -2.13 1.25 -0.89
C GLU A 166 -2.92 2.28 -0.07
N PHE A 167 -3.33 3.37 -0.71
CA PHE A 167 -4.19 4.39 -0.12
C PHE A 167 -5.47 4.53 -0.96
N CYS A 168 -6.31 3.50 -0.94
CA CYS A 168 -7.51 3.40 -1.79
C CYS A 168 -8.55 4.51 -1.56
N SER A 169 -8.46 5.22 -0.44
CA SER A 169 -9.31 6.39 -0.19
C SER A 169 -8.91 7.61 -1.02
N LEU A 170 -7.69 7.64 -1.57
CA LEU A 170 -7.20 8.80 -2.30
C LEU A 170 -7.88 9.03 -3.64
#